data_AF-A0A7V2H1M1-F1
#
_entry.id   AF-A0A7V2H1M1-F1
#
_cell.length_a   1.000
_cell.length_b   1.000
_cell.length_c   1.000
_cell.angle_alpha   90.00
_cell.angle_beta   90.00
_cell.angle_gamma   90.00
#
_symmetry.space_group_name_H-M   'P 1'
#
loop_
_entity.id
_entity.type
_entity.pdbx_description
1 polymer ?
#
loop_
_entity_poly.entity_id
_entity_poly.type
_entity_poly.pdbx_seq_one_letter_code
_entity_poly.pdbx_strand_id
1 'polypeptide(L)'
;MGKLTDKALRDAKARERAYRLTGAGHYGHGRLICQIAPSGTKTFFFRYRAQGADRMVKIGPYDPAGKPGYFTLKKAADEARRLGERLQSTPDLKEAIELQRHTEQKERRAKLMEAKAANTKSLRALLAVYVAHLRRLRKPSAGDAEGIFARHVVEAYPELADQPAASLDADTFAQILRRLIERGKLRTAGKLRSYVAAA
;
A
#
# COMPACT_ATOMS: atom_id res chain seq x y z
N MET A 1 6.84 -40.84 15.88
CA MET A 1 6.82 -39.56 15.11
C MET A 1 5.41 -38.99 15.16
N GLY A 2 5.19 -37.89 15.87
CA GLY A 2 3.86 -37.35 16.16
C GLY A 2 3.12 -36.91 14.89
N LYS A 3 1.95 -37.49 14.63
CA LYS A 3 1.07 -37.11 13.52
C LYS A 3 0.54 -35.70 13.78
N LEU A 4 0.60 -34.83 12.78
CA LEU A 4 -0.09 -33.54 12.81
C LEU A 4 -1.61 -33.80 12.86
N THR A 5 -2.21 -33.61 14.02
CA THR A 5 -3.65 -33.75 14.25
C THR A 5 -4.18 -32.49 14.94
N ASP A 6 -5.48 -32.22 14.83
CA ASP A 6 -6.09 -31.07 15.53
C ASP A 6 -5.87 -31.15 17.04
N LYS A 7 -5.96 -32.36 17.62
CA LYS A 7 -5.64 -32.59 19.04
C LYS A 7 -4.19 -32.20 19.36
N ALA A 8 -3.22 -32.69 18.58
CA ALA A 8 -1.82 -32.35 18.79
C ALA A 8 -1.54 -30.85 18.63
N LEU A 9 -2.27 -30.15 17.75
CA LEU A 9 -2.13 -28.71 17.56
C LEU A 9 -2.73 -27.90 18.70
N ARG A 10 -3.88 -28.32 19.23
CA ARG A 10 -4.50 -27.71 20.42
C ARG A 10 -3.63 -27.92 21.67
N ASP A 11 -3.08 -29.11 21.84
CA ASP A 11 -2.27 -29.49 23.01
C ASP A 11 -0.84 -28.94 22.95
N ALA A 12 -0.38 -28.52 21.77
CA ALA A 12 0.96 -27.98 21.59
C ALA A 12 1.14 -26.66 22.38
N LYS A 13 2.02 -26.64 23.37
CA LYS A 13 2.34 -25.42 24.14
C LYS A 13 3.54 -24.68 23.57
N ALA A 14 3.63 -23.39 23.84
CA ALA A 14 4.84 -22.62 23.55
C ALA A 14 6.05 -23.20 24.32
N ARG A 15 7.24 -23.05 23.74
CA ARG A 15 8.52 -23.44 24.34
C ARG A 15 9.52 -22.29 24.14
N GLU A 16 10.63 -22.30 24.87
CA GLU A 16 11.69 -21.29 24.73
C GLU A 16 12.19 -21.13 23.29
N ARG A 17 12.23 -22.23 22.52
CA ARG A 17 12.59 -22.23 21.11
C ARG A 17 11.44 -22.70 20.24
N ALA A 18 11.36 -22.12 19.05
CA ALA A 18 10.39 -22.54 18.05
C ALA A 18 10.60 -24.02 17.70
N TYR A 19 9.51 -24.78 17.63
CA TYR A 19 9.53 -26.18 17.23
C TYR A 19 8.44 -26.46 16.19
N ARG A 20 8.54 -27.62 15.53
CA ARG A 20 7.70 -27.96 14.38
C ARG A 20 7.02 -29.30 14.59
N LEU A 21 5.72 -29.34 14.31
CA LEU A 21 4.94 -30.55 14.16
C LEU A 21 4.83 -30.89 12.67
N THR A 22 5.16 -32.12 12.30
CA THR A 22 5.20 -32.55 10.90
C THR A 22 4.01 -33.45 10.59
N GLY A 23 3.28 -33.14 9.52
CA GLY A 23 2.21 -33.99 9.02
C GLY A 23 2.73 -35.24 8.35
N ALA A 24 1.84 -36.23 8.22
CA ALA A 24 2.09 -37.37 7.34
C ALA A 24 2.24 -36.87 5.89
N GLY A 25 3.16 -37.45 5.14
CA GLY A 25 3.33 -37.11 3.73
C GLY A 25 4.35 -37.99 3.03
N HIS A 26 4.13 -38.19 1.73
CA HIS A 26 4.98 -39.01 0.87
C HIS A 26 6.32 -38.30 0.60
N TYR A 27 7.37 -39.09 0.36
CA TYR A 27 8.68 -38.55 -0.04
C TYR A 27 8.54 -37.86 -1.40
N GLY A 28 9.17 -36.69 -1.59
CA GLY A 28 9.13 -35.94 -2.86
C GLY A 28 7.92 -35.02 -3.10
N HIS A 29 6.79 -35.19 -2.41
CA HIS A 29 5.55 -34.41 -2.67
C HIS A 29 5.38 -33.16 -1.78
N GLY A 30 6.39 -32.82 -0.99
CA GLY A 30 6.27 -31.81 0.07
C GLY A 30 5.39 -32.28 1.23
N ARG A 31 5.45 -31.56 2.35
CA ARG A 31 4.73 -31.89 3.59
C ARG A 31 4.19 -30.65 4.27
N LEU A 32 2.98 -30.77 4.80
CA LEU A 32 2.43 -29.78 5.71
C LEU A 32 3.16 -29.88 7.07
N ILE A 33 3.66 -28.76 7.54
CA ILE A 33 4.23 -28.61 8.87
C ILE A 33 3.55 -27.45 9.59
N CYS A 34 3.45 -27.55 10.91
CA CYS A 34 3.05 -26.43 11.75
C CYS A 34 4.23 -26.03 12.63
N GLN A 35 4.64 -24.76 12.55
CA GLN A 35 5.63 -24.17 13.43
C GLN A 35 4.93 -23.49 14.60
N ILE A 36 5.38 -23.80 15.81
CA ILE A 36 4.94 -23.19 17.05
C ILE A 36 6.05 -22.24 17.48
N ALA A 37 5.75 -20.94 17.46
CA ALA A 37 6.67 -19.92 17.94
C ALA A 37 6.75 -19.89 19.48
N PRO A 38 7.80 -19.30 20.06
CA PRO A 38 7.87 -19.06 21.51
C PRO A 38 6.73 -18.19 22.04
N SER A 39 6.13 -17.36 21.18
CA SER A 39 4.91 -16.59 21.49
C SER A 39 3.64 -17.46 21.60
N GLY A 40 3.72 -18.76 21.28
CA GLY A 40 2.56 -19.65 21.18
C GLY A 40 1.82 -19.57 19.83
N THR A 41 2.19 -18.64 18.95
CA THR A 41 1.61 -18.55 17.60
C THR A 41 1.91 -19.80 16.80
N LYS A 42 0.87 -20.40 16.23
CA LYS A 42 0.94 -21.60 15.40
C LYS A 42 0.77 -21.20 13.95
N THR A 43 1.72 -21.54 13.09
CA THR A 43 1.68 -21.17 11.67
C THR A 43 1.95 -22.39 10.81
N PHE A 44 1.10 -22.62 9.83
CA PHE A 44 1.29 -23.66 8.83
C PHE A 44 2.25 -23.23 7.73
N PHE A 45 3.10 -24.16 7.34
CA PHE A 45 3.98 -24.04 6.20
C PHE A 45 3.91 -25.32 5.36
N PHE A 46 4.06 -25.17 4.06
CA PHE A 46 4.32 -26.26 3.14
C PHE A 46 5.84 -26.37 2.95
N ARG A 47 6.44 -27.45 3.45
CA ARG A 47 7.88 -27.75 3.28
C ARG A 47 8.08 -28.68 2.11
N TYR A 48 8.90 -28.32 1.15
CA TYR A 48 9.24 -29.13 -0.01
C TYR A 48 10.74 -29.03 -0.30
N ARG A 49 11.26 -29.95 -1.11
CA ARG A 49 12.66 -29.90 -1.54
C ARG A 49 12.71 -29.40 -2.97
N ALA A 50 13.52 -28.39 -3.23
CA ALA A 50 13.78 -27.87 -4.56
C ALA A 50 15.26 -27.54 -4.71
N GLN A 51 15.83 -27.86 -5.86
CA GLN A 51 17.25 -27.63 -6.17
C GLN A 51 18.20 -28.10 -5.05
N GLY A 52 17.94 -29.30 -4.49
CA GLY A 52 18.77 -29.88 -3.44
C GLY A 52 18.56 -29.33 -2.03
N ALA A 53 17.80 -28.24 -1.84
CA ALA A 53 17.56 -27.59 -0.55
C ALA A 53 16.10 -27.67 -0.08
N ASP A 54 15.89 -27.66 1.25
CA ASP A 54 14.56 -27.58 1.85
C ASP A 54 14.03 -26.14 1.76
N ARG A 55 12.91 -25.96 1.06
CA ARG A 55 12.18 -24.70 0.96
C ARG A 55 10.86 -24.78 1.71
N MET A 56 10.39 -23.64 2.20
CA MET A 56 9.13 -23.52 2.93
C MET A 56 8.30 -22.37 2.37
N VAL A 57 7.02 -22.63 2.12
CA VAL A 57 6.01 -21.63 1.78
C VAL A 57 5.06 -21.47 2.96
N LYS A 58 4.87 -20.24 3.42
CA LYS A 58 3.91 -19.93 4.49
C LYS A 58 2.49 -20.06 3.94
N ILE A 59 1.67 -20.87 4.61
CA ILE A 59 0.23 -20.99 4.32
C ILE A 59 -0.52 -19.95 5.15
N GLY A 60 -0.38 -19.99 6.48
CA GLY A 60 -1.06 -19.05 7.36
C GLY A 60 -1.14 -19.49 8.82
N PRO A 61 -1.68 -18.62 9.70
CA PRO A 61 -1.81 -18.91 11.13
C PRO A 61 -2.93 -19.95 11.39
N TYR A 62 -2.75 -20.80 12.40
CA TYR A 62 -3.75 -21.80 12.81
C TYR A 62 -4.79 -21.20 13.76
N ASP A 63 -6.05 -21.48 13.49
CA ASP A 63 -7.16 -21.28 14.43
C ASP A 63 -8.15 -22.44 14.28
N PRO A 64 -8.53 -23.14 15.36
CA PRO A 64 -9.43 -24.29 15.29
C PRO A 64 -10.87 -23.91 14.90
N ALA A 65 -11.30 -22.67 15.15
CA ALA A 65 -12.61 -22.15 14.77
C ALA A 65 -12.62 -21.56 13.35
N GLY A 66 -11.45 -21.40 12.72
CA GLY A 66 -11.35 -20.99 11.32
C GLY A 66 -11.75 -19.54 11.07
N LYS A 67 -11.38 -18.64 11.98
CA LYS A 67 -11.59 -17.19 11.86
C LYS A 67 -11.10 -16.62 10.51
N PRO A 68 -11.69 -15.53 10.00
CA PRO A 68 -11.19 -14.85 8.81
C PRO A 68 -9.69 -14.52 8.93
N GLY A 69 -8.89 -14.92 7.94
CA GLY A 69 -7.43 -14.77 7.97
C GLY A 69 -6.65 -15.90 8.65
N TYR A 70 -7.33 -16.92 9.20
CA TYR A 70 -6.74 -18.09 9.84
C TYR A 70 -7.14 -19.40 9.14
N PHE A 71 -6.37 -20.45 9.40
CA PHE A 71 -6.51 -21.76 8.78
C PHE A 71 -6.84 -22.82 9.82
N THR A 72 -7.84 -23.65 9.54
CA THR A 72 -8.01 -24.93 10.21
C THR A 72 -7.03 -25.95 9.65
N LEU A 73 -6.83 -27.09 10.33
CA LEU A 73 -5.96 -28.16 9.81
C LEU A 73 -6.43 -28.65 8.43
N LYS A 74 -7.75 -28.80 8.24
CA LYS A 74 -8.33 -29.20 6.94
C LYS A 74 -8.01 -28.20 5.84
N LYS A 75 -8.27 -26.90 6.07
CA LYS A 75 -7.97 -25.84 5.08
C LYS A 75 -6.48 -25.78 4.75
N ALA A 76 -5.61 -25.95 5.75
CA ALA A 76 -4.17 -25.99 5.53
C ALA A 76 -3.70 -27.23 4.75
N ALA A 77 -4.35 -28.39 4.96
CA ALA A 77 -4.08 -29.61 4.20
C ALA A 77 -4.53 -29.49 2.74
N ASP A 78 -5.68 -28.87 2.49
CA ASP A 78 -6.17 -28.62 1.13
C ASP A 78 -5.24 -27.64 0.39
N GLU A 79 -4.79 -26.58 1.05
CA GLU A 79 -3.83 -25.64 0.46
C GLU A 79 -2.46 -26.27 0.23
N ALA A 80 -1.99 -27.11 1.15
CA ALA A 80 -0.76 -27.89 0.95
C ALA A 80 -0.86 -28.86 -0.24
N ARG A 81 -2.04 -29.46 -0.48
CA ARG A 81 -2.28 -30.32 -1.66
C ARG A 81 -2.17 -29.51 -2.95
N ARG A 82 -2.83 -28.35 -3.02
CA ARG A 82 -2.74 -27.43 -4.17
C ARG A 82 -1.31 -26.97 -4.45
N LEU A 83 -0.55 -26.65 -3.40
CA LEU A 83 0.87 -26.30 -3.53
C LEU A 83 1.71 -27.49 -4.01
N GLY A 84 1.39 -28.71 -3.57
CA GLY A 84 2.02 -29.94 -4.05
C GLY A 84 1.73 -30.25 -5.52
N GLU A 85 0.51 -30.03 -5.98
CA GLU A 85 0.14 -30.14 -7.40
C GLU A 85 0.91 -29.13 -8.26
N ARG A 86 0.96 -27.86 -7.83
CA ARG A 86 1.74 -26.81 -8.50
C ARG A 86 3.24 -27.10 -8.53
N LEU A 87 3.78 -27.81 -7.54
CA LEU A 87 5.17 -28.22 -7.50
C LEU A 87 5.50 -29.23 -8.63
N GLN A 88 4.53 -30.04 -9.08
CA GLN A 88 4.74 -30.97 -10.19
C GLN A 88 4.96 -30.25 -11.52
N SER A 89 4.29 -29.12 -11.73
CA SER A 89 4.42 -28.29 -12.93
C SER A 89 5.48 -27.19 -12.83
N THR A 90 5.92 -26.85 -11.62
CA THR A 90 6.85 -25.73 -11.36
C THR A 90 7.85 -26.11 -10.27
N PRO A 91 9.09 -26.47 -10.64
CA PRO A 91 10.11 -26.95 -9.71
C PRO A 91 10.47 -25.97 -8.58
N ASP A 92 10.24 -24.66 -8.78
CA ASP A 92 10.50 -23.64 -7.76
C ASP A 92 9.32 -22.72 -7.45
N LEU A 93 8.41 -23.25 -6.64
CA LEU A 93 7.19 -22.55 -6.22
C LEU A 93 7.45 -21.27 -5.43
N LYS A 94 8.52 -21.21 -4.63
CA LYS A 94 8.87 -20.04 -3.81
C LYS A 94 9.38 -18.90 -4.69
N GLU A 95 10.25 -19.17 -5.65
CA GLU A 95 10.72 -18.14 -6.58
C GLU A 95 9.60 -17.59 -7.46
N ALA A 96 8.70 -18.44 -7.95
CA ALA A 96 7.55 -18.00 -8.73
C ALA A 96 6.61 -17.08 -7.91
N ILE A 97 6.31 -17.44 -6.66
CA ILE A 97 5.46 -16.64 -5.76
C ILE A 97 6.13 -15.31 -5.40
N GLU A 98 7.44 -15.31 -5.14
CA GLU A 98 8.18 -14.08 -4.80
C GLU A 98 8.35 -13.16 -6.01
N LEU A 99 8.57 -13.71 -7.22
CA LEU A 99 8.62 -12.93 -8.45
C LEU A 99 7.29 -12.23 -8.73
N GLN A 100 6.17 -12.96 -8.60
CA GLN A 100 4.84 -12.41 -8.80
C GLN A 100 4.51 -11.31 -7.76
N ARG A 101 4.87 -11.53 -6.49
CA ARG A 101 4.71 -10.50 -5.45
C ARG A 101 5.54 -9.27 -5.76
N HIS A 102 6.74 -9.44 -6.27
CA HIS A 102 7.64 -8.34 -6.60
C HIS A 102 7.14 -7.52 -7.80
N THR A 103 6.57 -8.16 -8.82
CA THR A 103 5.93 -7.46 -9.95
C THR A 103 4.68 -6.70 -9.50
N GLU A 104 3.80 -7.33 -8.73
CA GLU A 104 2.59 -6.69 -8.19
C GLU A 104 2.92 -5.50 -7.26
N GLN A 105 3.96 -5.64 -6.43
CA GLN A 105 4.42 -4.53 -5.58
C GLN A 105 5.02 -3.38 -6.38
N LYS A 106 5.79 -3.67 -7.44
CA LYS A 106 6.34 -2.65 -8.34
C LYS A 106 5.23 -1.88 -9.03
N GLU A 107 4.23 -2.56 -9.57
CA GLU A 107 3.07 -1.94 -10.22
C GLU A 107 2.27 -1.07 -9.24
N ARG A 108 2.02 -1.58 -8.03
CA ARG A 108 1.31 -0.82 -6.99
C ARG A 108 2.09 0.41 -6.55
N ARG A 109 3.41 0.30 -6.44
CA ARG A 109 4.30 1.42 -6.11
C ARG A 109 4.38 2.44 -7.25
N ALA A 110 4.42 1.99 -8.50
CA ALA A 110 4.39 2.85 -9.68
C ALA A 110 3.09 3.65 -9.75
N LYS A 111 1.94 3.00 -9.61
CA LYS A 111 0.62 3.67 -9.55
C LYS A 111 0.52 4.67 -8.40
N LEU A 112 1.06 4.34 -7.22
CA LEU A 112 1.08 5.27 -6.09
C LEU A 112 2.01 6.47 -6.33
N MET A 113 3.16 6.27 -6.98
CA MET A 113 4.05 7.36 -7.35
C MET A 113 3.45 8.26 -8.43
N GLU A 114 2.80 7.68 -9.44
CA GLU A 114 2.11 8.41 -10.49
C GLU A 114 0.97 9.27 -9.93
N ALA A 115 0.14 8.71 -9.04
CA ALA A 115 -0.90 9.47 -8.35
C ALA A 115 -0.33 10.61 -7.48
N LYS A 116 0.80 10.39 -6.80
CA LYS A 116 1.50 11.45 -6.03
C LYS A 116 2.09 12.52 -6.94
N ALA A 117 2.71 12.13 -8.05
CA ALA A 117 3.29 13.05 -9.02
C ALA A 117 2.21 13.93 -9.69
N ALA A 118 1.06 13.35 -10.03
CA ALA A 118 -0.09 14.09 -10.52
C ALA A 118 -0.57 15.14 -9.51
N ASN A 119 -0.67 14.76 -8.22
CA ASN A 119 -1.10 15.67 -7.16
C ASN A 119 -0.07 16.79 -6.91
N THR A 120 1.24 16.51 -6.96
CA THR A 120 2.29 17.55 -6.84
C THR A 120 2.35 18.52 -8.01
N LYS A 121 1.77 18.17 -9.17
CA LYS A 121 1.70 19.04 -10.34
C LYS A 121 0.41 19.85 -10.39
N SER A 122 -0.50 19.70 -9.43
CA SER A 122 -1.77 20.44 -9.38
C SER A 122 -1.54 21.94 -9.13
N LEU A 123 -2.49 22.78 -9.54
CA LEU A 123 -2.49 24.20 -9.19
C LEU A 123 -2.47 24.38 -7.66
N ARG A 124 -3.26 23.60 -6.92
CA ARG A 124 -3.29 23.62 -5.46
C ARG A 124 -1.90 23.40 -4.87
N ALA A 125 -1.17 22.39 -5.36
CA ALA A 125 0.18 22.10 -4.90
C ALA A 125 1.16 23.24 -5.22
N LEU A 126 1.08 23.82 -6.42
CA LEU A 126 1.90 24.96 -6.82
C LEU A 126 1.68 26.17 -5.89
N LEU A 127 0.42 26.54 -5.64
CA LEU A 127 0.06 27.64 -4.76
C LEU A 127 0.54 27.39 -3.32
N ALA A 128 0.42 26.16 -2.82
CA ALA A 128 0.92 25.78 -1.51
C ALA A 128 2.45 25.90 -1.40
N VAL A 129 3.19 25.50 -2.45
CA VAL A 129 4.65 25.68 -2.52
C VAL A 129 5.03 27.15 -2.51
N TYR A 130 4.32 28.00 -3.26
CA TYR A 130 4.57 29.44 -3.25
C TYR A 130 4.31 30.07 -1.87
N VAL A 131 3.21 29.70 -1.19
CA VAL A 131 2.93 30.15 0.18
C VAL A 131 4.04 29.69 1.14
N ALA A 132 4.48 28.43 1.04
CA ALA A 132 5.58 27.91 1.85
C ALA A 132 6.88 28.68 1.59
N HIS A 133 7.15 29.04 0.34
CA HIS A 133 8.30 29.87 -0.04
C HIS A 133 8.22 31.26 0.61
N LEU A 134 7.07 31.95 0.54
CA LEU A 134 6.87 33.24 1.21
C LEU A 134 7.05 33.16 2.74
N ARG A 135 6.54 32.08 3.36
CA ARG A 135 6.74 31.83 4.80
C ARG A 135 8.20 31.61 5.16
N ARG A 136 8.94 30.85 4.36
CA ARG A 136 10.38 30.62 4.55
C ARG A 136 11.16 31.93 4.48
N LEU A 137 10.76 32.83 3.59
CA LEU A 137 11.31 34.19 3.47
C LEU A 137 10.79 35.17 4.54
N ARG A 138 9.94 34.72 5.47
CA ARG A 138 9.28 35.53 6.50
C ARG A 138 8.56 36.77 5.93
N LYS A 139 7.99 36.64 4.72
CA LYS A 139 7.23 37.73 4.09
C LYS A 139 5.88 37.89 4.80
N PRO A 140 5.46 39.13 5.16
CA PRO A 140 4.17 39.36 5.80
C PRO A 140 2.98 39.02 4.87
N SER A 141 3.21 39.02 3.56
CA SER A 141 2.22 38.66 2.54
C SER A 141 1.85 37.16 2.51
N ALA A 142 2.56 36.29 3.25
CA ALA A 142 2.33 34.86 3.20
C ALA A 142 0.90 34.47 3.65
N GLY A 143 0.40 35.07 4.73
CA GLY A 143 -0.96 34.81 5.22
C GLY A 143 -2.03 35.36 4.28
N ASP A 144 -1.79 36.54 3.70
CA ASP A 144 -2.67 37.14 2.69
C ASP A 144 -2.77 36.26 1.43
N ALA A 145 -1.63 35.79 0.92
CA ALA A 145 -1.58 34.91 -0.25
C ALA A 145 -2.32 33.60 0.00
N GLU A 146 -2.05 32.94 1.13
CA GLU A 146 -2.72 31.70 1.53
C GLU A 146 -4.24 31.87 1.62
N GLY A 147 -4.71 32.92 2.31
CA GLY A 147 -6.15 33.18 2.46
C GLY A 147 -6.83 33.53 1.14
N ILE A 148 -6.14 34.23 0.23
CA ILE A 148 -6.68 34.56 -1.09
C ILE A 148 -6.78 33.30 -1.94
N PHE A 149 -5.73 32.46 -1.98
CA PHE A 149 -5.75 31.21 -2.75
C PHE A 149 -6.80 30.23 -2.22
N ALA A 150 -6.90 30.07 -0.90
CA ALA A 150 -7.89 29.19 -0.28
C ALA A 150 -9.31 29.58 -0.71
N ARG A 151 -9.70 30.85 -0.52
CA ARG A 151 -11.10 31.28 -0.74
C ARG A 151 -11.49 31.50 -2.20
N HIS A 152 -10.53 31.89 -3.04
CA HIS A 152 -10.82 32.40 -4.39
C HIS A 152 -10.32 31.50 -5.51
N VAL A 153 -9.50 30.50 -5.19
CA VAL A 153 -9.07 29.47 -6.15
C VAL A 153 -9.54 28.12 -5.68
N VAL A 154 -9.11 27.67 -4.50
CA VAL A 154 -9.34 26.30 -4.02
C VAL A 154 -10.80 26.03 -3.66
N GLU A 155 -11.42 26.87 -2.84
CA GLU A 155 -12.82 26.73 -2.43
C GLU A 155 -13.80 27.12 -3.55
N ALA A 156 -13.44 28.12 -4.36
CA ALA A 156 -14.31 28.63 -5.41
C ALA A 156 -14.31 27.73 -6.67
N TYR A 157 -13.20 27.02 -6.92
CA TYR A 157 -12.98 26.19 -8.10
C TYR A 157 -12.19 24.92 -7.73
N PRO A 158 -12.78 23.99 -6.96
CA PRO A 158 -12.08 22.79 -6.49
C PRO A 158 -11.56 21.92 -7.64
N GLU A 159 -12.33 21.77 -8.71
CA GLU A 159 -11.93 20.98 -9.88
C GLU A 159 -10.71 21.58 -10.59
N LEU A 160 -10.68 22.90 -10.74
CA LEU A 160 -9.56 23.63 -11.35
C LEU A 160 -8.32 23.59 -10.46
N ALA A 161 -8.49 23.67 -9.14
CA ALA A 161 -7.38 23.59 -8.19
C ALA A 161 -6.65 22.24 -8.23
N ASP A 162 -7.38 21.16 -8.54
CA ASP A 162 -6.81 19.81 -8.60
C ASP A 162 -6.27 19.45 -10.00
N GLN A 163 -6.55 20.28 -11.03
CA GLN A 163 -5.96 20.14 -12.35
C GLN A 163 -4.45 20.45 -12.35
N PRO A 164 -3.67 19.83 -13.26
CA PRO A 164 -2.27 20.17 -13.46
C PRO A 164 -2.07 21.67 -13.75
N ALA A 165 -1.18 22.34 -13.02
CA ALA A 165 -0.93 23.77 -13.21
C ALA A 165 -0.48 24.10 -14.66
N ALA A 166 0.22 23.16 -15.31
CA ALA A 166 0.69 23.30 -16.69
C ALA A 166 -0.43 23.22 -17.75
N SER A 167 -1.62 22.72 -17.39
CA SER A 167 -2.76 22.67 -18.32
C SER A 167 -3.68 23.89 -18.22
N LEU A 168 -3.42 24.81 -17.28
CA LEU A 168 -4.24 26.00 -17.10
C LEU A 168 -3.76 27.13 -18.01
N ASP A 169 -4.68 27.71 -18.77
CA ASP A 169 -4.42 28.81 -19.68
C ASP A 169 -4.69 30.19 -19.02
N ALA A 170 -4.26 31.24 -19.71
CA ALA A 170 -4.46 32.62 -19.26
C ALA A 170 -5.96 32.98 -19.15
N ASP A 171 -6.80 32.41 -20.00
CA ASP A 171 -8.25 32.66 -20.02
C ASP A 171 -8.94 32.10 -18.77
N THR A 172 -8.51 30.93 -18.31
CA THR A 172 -8.99 30.32 -17.07
C THR A 172 -8.68 31.21 -15.86
N PHE A 173 -7.47 31.78 -15.78
CA PHE A 173 -7.14 32.74 -14.73
C PHE A 173 -7.89 34.07 -14.88
N ALA A 174 -8.11 34.53 -16.11
CA ALA A 174 -8.90 35.73 -16.36
C ALA A 174 -10.34 35.59 -15.85
N GLN A 175 -10.94 34.40 -15.96
CA GLN A 175 -12.28 34.11 -15.41
C GLN A 175 -12.32 34.22 -13.87
N ILE A 176 -11.30 33.68 -13.18
CA ILE A 176 -11.19 33.80 -11.72
C ILE A 176 -11.10 35.27 -11.30
N LEU A 177 -10.27 36.06 -12.01
CA LEU A 177 -10.13 37.49 -11.77
C LEU A 177 -11.43 38.26 -12.05
N ARG A 178 -12.12 37.95 -13.15
CA ARG A 178 -13.39 38.58 -13.54
C ARG A 178 -14.46 38.37 -12.46
N ARG A 179 -14.59 37.16 -11.92
CA ARG A 179 -15.53 36.87 -10.82
C ARG A 179 -15.26 37.73 -9.57
N LEU A 180 -13.99 38.01 -9.25
CA LEU A 180 -13.65 38.88 -8.12
C LEU A 180 -14.01 40.34 -8.40
N ILE A 181 -13.79 40.80 -9.63
CA ILE A 181 -14.13 42.16 -10.08
C ILE A 181 -15.65 42.38 -10.04
N GLU A 182 -16.42 41.45 -10.59
CA GLU A 182 -17.90 41.49 -10.59
C GLU A 182 -18.48 41.48 -9.17
N ARG A 183 -17.79 40.86 -8.22
CA ARG A 183 -18.14 40.88 -6.78
C ARG A 183 -17.62 42.10 -6.02
N GLY A 184 -17.09 43.11 -6.70
CA GLY A 184 -16.56 44.34 -6.10
C GLY A 184 -15.23 44.17 -5.35
N LYS A 185 -14.55 43.02 -5.47
CA LYS A 185 -13.32 42.69 -4.72
C LYS A 185 -12.05 43.11 -5.48
N LEU A 186 -11.99 44.34 -5.98
CA LEU A 186 -10.92 44.85 -6.86
C LEU A 186 -9.51 44.70 -6.25
N ARG A 187 -9.33 45.07 -4.98
CA ARG A 187 -8.03 44.93 -4.29
C ARG A 187 -7.57 43.47 -4.19
N THR A 188 -8.52 42.56 -3.99
CA THR A 188 -8.25 41.12 -3.89
C THR A 188 -7.89 40.54 -5.25
N ALA A 189 -8.57 40.97 -6.32
CA ALA A 189 -8.22 40.61 -7.69
C ALA A 189 -6.80 41.07 -8.05
N GLY A 190 -6.41 42.29 -7.68
CA GLY A 190 -5.06 42.81 -7.89
C GLY A 190 -3.99 41.99 -7.16
N LYS A 191 -4.22 41.64 -5.89
CA LYS A 191 -3.32 40.77 -5.12
C LYS A 191 -3.22 39.38 -5.73
N LEU A 192 -4.34 38.75 -6.07
CA LEU A 192 -4.37 37.42 -6.69
C LEU A 192 -3.55 37.39 -7.99
N ARG A 193 -3.77 38.37 -8.88
CA ARG A 193 -3.00 38.50 -10.12
C ARG A 193 -1.49 38.62 -9.83
N SER A 194 -1.12 39.46 -8.87
CA SER A 194 0.29 39.66 -8.52
C SER A 194 0.95 38.40 -7.94
N TYR A 195 0.22 37.61 -7.15
CA TYR A 195 0.77 36.39 -6.57
C TYR A 195 0.87 35.26 -7.60
N VAL A 196 -0.14 35.09 -8.45
CA VAL A 196 -0.10 34.08 -9.52
C VAL A 196 1.01 34.40 -10.53
N ALA A 197 1.20 35.66 -10.89
CA ALA A 197 2.30 36.04 -11.81
C ALA A 197 3.70 35.82 -11.23
N ALA A 198 3.82 35.69 -9.90
CA ALA A 198 5.09 35.51 -9.20
C ALA A 198 5.35 34.06 -8.75
N ALA A 199 4.34 33.18 -8.87
CA ALA A 199 4.41 31.76 -8.53
C ALA A 199 4.91 30.95 -9.71
#